data_AF-A0A7S2DAL1-F1
#
_entry.id   AF-A0A7S2DAL1-F1
#
_cell.length_a   1.000
_cell.length_b   1.000
_cell.length_c   1.000
_cell.angle_alpha   90.00
_cell.angle_beta   90.00
_cell.angle_gamma   90.00
#
_symmetry.space_group_name_H-M   'P 1'
#
loop_
_entity.id
_entity.type
_entity.pdbx_description
1 polymer ?
#
loop_
_entity_poly.entity_id
_entity_poly.type
_entity_poly.pdbx_seq_one_letter_code
_entity_poly.pdbx_strand_id
1 'polypeptide(L)'
;EAAADDDAAFVEAMAKSGHPDPVLAAKLAELRTEHDGYGKLLDGLYGWLASPTSLLYDAALIRKVHQYMDKVLQMLINVLKKNGCSVIHASYSKVLFATGKLSVLPDVQIFWQTLCENLQNVRPLEPLALGDAECLAELYYGISWLDPSNWAGVPIDGSTGNVIWKAQSCWKMADFLPPAVRPSLILYAGELLLGPQRELGRRYGTSTQCAPMEVTGDEEEAEV
;
A
#
# COMPACT_ATOMS: atom_id res chain seq x y z
N GLU A 1 9.32 5.33 -8.28
CA GLU A 1 9.91 6.65 -7.97
C GLU A 1 11.42 6.61 -7.66
N ALA A 2 11.96 5.58 -7.00
CA ALA A 2 13.39 5.52 -6.62
C ALA A 2 14.39 5.61 -7.80
N ALA A 3 14.11 4.96 -8.94
CA ALA A 3 14.98 5.02 -10.12
C ALA A 3 15.04 6.42 -10.78
N ALA A 4 13.99 7.24 -10.61
CA ALA A 4 13.98 8.60 -11.13
C ALA A 4 14.87 9.54 -10.31
N ASP A 5 15.04 9.25 -9.01
CA ASP A 5 15.84 10.03 -8.06
C ASP A 5 17.35 9.77 -8.25
N ASP A 6 17.74 8.51 -8.45
CA ASP A 6 19.15 8.13 -8.72
C ASP A 6 19.68 8.73 -10.03
N ASP A 7 18.85 8.77 -11.08
CA ASP A 7 19.22 9.35 -12.37
C ASP A 7 19.29 10.88 -12.33
N ALA A 8 18.42 11.54 -11.55
CA ALA A 8 18.47 12.99 -11.37
C ALA A 8 19.75 13.39 -10.64
N ALA A 9 20.14 12.64 -9.61
CA ALA A 9 21.41 12.78 -8.92
C ALA A 9 22.60 12.53 -9.87
N PHE A 10 22.51 11.55 -10.76
CA PHE A 10 23.56 11.25 -11.76
C PHE A 10 23.70 12.37 -12.81
N VAL A 11 22.60 12.88 -13.36
CA VAL A 11 22.60 13.99 -14.33
C VAL A 11 23.07 15.29 -13.67
N GLU A 12 22.67 15.56 -12.43
CA GLU A 12 23.15 16.69 -11.64
C GLU A 12 24.65 16.56 -11.31
N ALA A 13 25.13 15.37 -10.99
CA ALA A 13 26.56 15.08 -10.80
C ALA A 13 27.36 15.27 -12.10
N MET A 14 26.84 14.83 -13.24
CA MET A 14 27.43 15.05 -14.56
C MET A 14 27.48 16.54 -14.91
N ALA A 15 26.42 17.29 -14.63
CA ALA A 15 26.40 18.75 -14.78
C ALA A 15 27.43 19.45 -13.87
N LYS A 16 27.55 19.01 -12.60
CA LYS A 16 28.57 19.49 -11.65
C LYS A 16 30.00 19.18 -12.09
N SER A 17 30.23 18.07 -12.81
CA SER A 17 31.52 17.71 -13.38
C SER A 17 31.88 18.45 -14.69
N GLY A 18 31.02 19.35 -15.17
CA GLY A 18 31.30 20.19 -16.35
C GLY A 18 31.18 19.49 -17.70
N HIS A 19 30.64 18.27 -17.74
CA HIS A 19 30.40 17.51 -18.97
C HIS A 19 28.91 17.15 -19.09
N PRO A 20 28.03 18.11 -19.43
CA PRO A 20 26.67 17.77 -19.80
C PRO A 20 26.71 17.05 -21.15
N ASP A 21 26.44 15.74 -21.17
CA ASP A 21 26.28 14.98 -22.41
C ASP A 21 24.78 14.96 -22.79
N PRO A 22 24.33 15.89 -23.65
CA PRO A 22 22.92 15.96 -24.05
C PRO A 22 22.49 14.73 -24.85
N VAL A 23 23.44 14.01 -25.48
CA VAL A 23 23.17 12.79 -26.24
C VAL A 23 22.85 11.65 -25.29
N LEU A 24 23.62 11.51 -24.21
CA LEU A 24 23.35 10.52 -23.17
C LEU A 24 22.01 10.80 -22.48
N ALA A 25 21.73 12.05 -22.13
CA ALA A 25 20.45 12.44 -21.53
C ALA A 25 19.25 12.13 -22.45
N ALA A 26 19.38 12.42 -23.75
CA ALA A 26 18.35 12.08 -24.75
C ALA A 26 18.16 10.57 -24.87
N LYS A 27 19.25 9.79 -24.86
CA LYS A 27 19.21 8.33 -24.93
C LYS A 27 18.57 7.70 -23.68
N LEU A 28 18.84 8.25 -22.50
CA LEU A 28 18.18 7.83 -21.26
C LEU A 28 16.67 8.11 -21.32
N ALA A 29 16.27 9.26 -21.84
CA ALA A 29 14.86 9.59 -22.02
C ALA A 29 14.16 8.65 -23.03
N GLU A 30 14.84 8.29 -24.11
CA GLU A 30 14.34 7.30 -25.08
C GLU A 30 14.16 5.91 -24.45
N LEU A 31 15.13 5.44 -23.67
CA LEU A 31 15.02 4.16 -22.97
C LEU A 31 13.88 4.13 -21.95
N ARG A 32 13.59 5.27 -21.30
CA ARG A 32 12.44 5.39 -20.39
C ARG A 32 11.11 5.24 -21.12
N THR A 33 10.93 5.92 -22.25
CA THR A 33 9.67 5.81 -23.00
C THR A 33 9.47 4.39 -23.54
N GLU A 34 10.56 3.73 -23.94
CA GLU A 34 10.54 2.33 -24.32
C GLU A 34 10.14 1.42 -23.15
N HIS A 35 10.76 1.62 -21.97
CA HIS A 35 10.46 0.86 -20.75
C HIS A 35 9.02 1.07 -20.28
N ASP A 36 8.53 2.31 -20.28
CA ASP A 36 7.14 2.64 -19.96
C ASP A 36 6.16 2.01 -20.95
N GLY A 37 6.55 1.93 -22.23
CA GLY A 37 5.81 1.22 -23.27
C GLY A 37 5.69 -0.27 -22.96
N TYR A 38 6.79 -0.91 -22.57
CA TYR A 38 6.79 -2.31 -22.14
C TYR A 38 5.97 -2.54 -20.88
N GLY A 39 6.07 -1.66 -19.88
CA GLY A 39 5.28 -1.74 -18.65
C GLY A 39 3.78 -1.74 -18.93
N LYS A 40 3.31 -0.78 -19.74
CA LYS A 40 1.89 -0.69 -20.14
C LYS A 40 1.42 -1.93 -20.90
N LEU A 41 2.28 -2.51 -21.73
CA LEU A 41 1.96 -3.73 -22.48
C LEU A 41 1.83 -4.95 -21.55
N LEU A 42 2.70 -5.06 -20.54
CA LEU A 42 2.63 -6.10 -19.52
C LEU A 42 1.38 -5.97 -18.65
N ASP A 43 1.07 -4.76 -18.18
CA ASP A 43 -0.14 -4.50 -17.38
C ASP A 43 -1.42 -4.84 -18.15
N GLY A 44 -1.44 -4.54 -19.45
CA GLY A 44 -2.56 -4.83 -20.34
C GLY A 44 -2.67 -6.29 -20.79
N LEU A 45 -1.60 -7.09 -20.66
CA LEU A 45 -1.54 -8.45 -21.21
C LEU A 45 -2.62 -9.36 -20.61
N TYR A 46 -2.77 -9.33 -19.29
CA TYR A 46 -3.80 -10.13 -18.62
C TYR A 46 -5.21 -9.71 -19.06
N GLY A 47 -5.48 -8.40 -19.17
CA GLY A 47 -6.77 -7.87 -19.64
C GLY A 47 -7.07 -8.25 -21.09
N TRP A 48 -6.06 -8.19 -21.96
CA TRP A 48 -6.15 -8.61 -23.36
C TRP A 48 -6.43 -10.11 -23.49
N LEU A 49 -5.76 -10.94 -22.68
CA LEU A 49 -5.98 -12.38 -22.66
C LEU A 49 -7.38 -12.73 -22.14
N ALA A 50 -7.85 -12.04 -21.10
CA ALA A 50 -9.17 -12.28 -20.50
C ALA A 50 -10.35 -11.75 -21.36
N SER A 51 -10.10 -10.84 -22.30
CA SER A 51 -11.15 -10.22 -23.11
C SER A 51 -11.66 -11.15 -24.21
N PRO A 52 -12.98 -11.43 -24.28
CA PRO A 52 -13.57 -12.28 -25.32
C PRO A 52 -13.54 -11.64 -26.72
N THR A 53 -13.30 -10.33 -26.82
CA THR A 53 -13.17 -9.60 -28.10
C THR A 53 -11.75 -9.62 -28.66
N SER A 54 -10.80 -10.21 -27.94
CA SER A 54 -9.41 -10.33 -28.38
C SER A 54 -9.26 -11.33 -29.53
N LEU A 55 -8.39 -11.02 -30.49
CA LEU A 55 -8.10 -11.91 -31.63
C LEU A 55 -7.56 -13.27 -31.21
N LEU A 56 -6.92 -13.38 -30.04
CA LEU A 56 -6.33 -14.62 -29.53
C LEU A 56 -7.03 -15.10 -28.24
N TYR A 57 -8.33 -14.85 -28.12
CA TYR A 57 -9.08 -15.33 -26.96
C TYR A 57 -9.12 -16.88 -26.93
N ASP A 58 -8.54 -17.45 -25.87
CA ASP A 58 -8.60 -18.89 -25.56
C ASP A 58 -8.95 -19.11 -24.08
N ALA A 59 -10.15 -19.64 -23.83
CA ALA A 59 -10.64 -19.94 -22.50
C ALA A 59 -9.80 -20.99 -21.75
N ALA A 60 -9.18 -21.94 -22.45
CA ALA A 60 -8.32 -22.95 -21.83
C ALA A 60 -7.02 -22.33 -21.32
N LEU A 61 -6.45 -21.40 -22.09
CA LEU A 61 -5.25 -20.66 -21.72
C LEU A 61 -5.51 -19.75 -20.50
N ILE A 62 -6.59 -18.98 -20.50
CA ILE A 62 -6.97 -18.14 -19.34
C ILE A 62 -7.14 -18.98 -18.08
N ARG A 63 -7.86 -20.10 -18.18
CA ARG A 63 -8.06 -21.02 -17.05
C ARG A 63 -6.71 -21.53 -16.52
N LYS A 64 -5.75 -21.79 -17.41
CA LYS A 64 -4.42 -22.23 -17.00
C LYS A 64 -3.65 -21.12 -16.29
N VAL A 65 -3.75 -19.88 -16.77
CA VAL A 65 -3.16 -18.70 -16.11
C VAL A 65 -3.75 -18.53 -14.71
N HIS A 66 -5.08 -18.56 -14.54
CA HIS A 66 -5.71 -18.49 -13.22
C HIS A 66 -5.24 -19.59 -12.28
N GLN A 67 -5.10 -20.83 -12.75
CA GLN A 67 -4.55 -21.91 -11.93
C GLN A 67 -3.12 -21.63 -11.44
N TYR A 68 -2.29 -20.95 -12.24
CA TYR A 68 -0.96 -20.55 -11.81
C TYR A 68 -1.01 -19.36 -10.85
N MET A 69 -1.89 -18.38 -11.10
CA MET A 69 -2.11 -17.26 -10.18
C MET A 69 -2.56 -17.74 -8.80
N ASP A 70 -3.49 -18.70 -8.73
CA ASP A 70 -3.92 -19.34 -7.48
C ASP A 70 -2.76 -20.01 -6.76
N LYS A 71 -1.91 -20.76 -7.50
CA LYS A 71 -0.75 -21.44 -6.92
C LYS A 71 0.26 -20.43 -6.37
N VAL A 72 0.57 -19.37 -7.12
CA VAL A 72 1.48 -18.31 -6.69
C VAL A 72 0.93 -17.60 -5.45
N LEU A 73 -0.36 -17.25 -5.44
CA LEU A 73 -1.00 -16.62 -4.29
C LEU A 73 -0.97 -17.52 -3.04
N GLN A 74 -1.27 -18.81 -3.19
CA GLN A 74 -1.18 -19.78 -2.11
C GLN A 74 0.27 -19.94 -1.61
N MET A 75 1.26 -19.96 -2.50
CA MET A 75 2.67 -19.98 -2.13
C MET A 75 3.07 -18.75 -1.34
N LEU A 76 2.65 -17.56 -1.77
CA LEU A 76 2.87 -16.30 -1.04
C LEU A 76 2.25 -16.34 0.36
N ILE A 77 0.98 -16.74 0.48
CA ILE A 77 0.29 -16.90 1.77
C ILE A 77 1.04 -17.87 2.69
N ASN A 78 1.56 -18.97 2.15
CA ASN A 78 2.32 -19.94 2.92
C ASN A 78 3.65 -19.36 3.43
N VAL A 79 4.34 -18.56 2.63
CA VAL A 79 5.55 -17.85 3.06
C VAL A 79 5.21 -16.84 4.16
N LEU A 80 4.15 -16.05 4.01
CA LEU A 80 3.69 -15.11 5.04
C LEU A 80 3.38 -15.81 6.37
N LYS A 81 2.62 -16.91 6.33
CA LYS A 81 2.30 -17.71 7.53
C LYS A 81 3.54 -18.31 8.18
N LYS A 82 4.51 -18.78 7.40
CA LYS A 82 5.80 -19.29 7.92
C LYS A 82 6.62 -18.22 8.62
N ASN A 83 6.50 -16.96 8.20
CA ASN A 83 7.14 -15.81 8.85
C ASN A 83 6.35 -15.29 10.06
N GLY A 84 5.30 -15.99 10.50
CA GLY A 84 4.50 -15.61 11.67
C GLY A 84 3.43 -14.55 11.39
N CYS A 85 3.16 -14.23 10.12
CA CYS A 85 2.09 -13.29 9.77
C CYS A 85 0.72 -13.95 9.79
N SER A 86 -0.28 -13.19 10.22
CA SER A 86 -1.69 -13.55 10.06
C SER A 86 -2.26 -12.84 8.82
N VAL A 87 -2.59 -13.60 7.78
CA VAL A 87 -3.18 -13.05 6.55
C VAL A 87 -4.66 -12.72 6.80
N ILE A 88 -5.05 -11.46 6.59
CA ILE A 88 -6.40 -10.94 6.79
C ILE A 88 -7.18 -11.02 5.49
N HIS A 89 -6.59 -10.54 4.39
CA HIS A 89 -7.19 -10.55 3.06
C HIS A 89 -6.11 -10.84 2.01
N ALA A 90 -6.48 -11.59 0.98
CA ALA A 90 -5.59 -11.87 -0.14
C ALA A 90 -6.39 -11.87 -1.44
N SER A 91 -5.95 -11.05 -2.38
CA SER A 91 -6.41 -10.98 -3.76
C SER A 91 -5.20 -11.07 -4.69
N TYR A 92 -5.42 -11.16 -5.99
CA TYR A 92 -4.32 -11.16 -6.97
C TYR A 92 -3.58 -9.83 -7.06
N SER A 93 -4.19 -8.73 -6.60
CA SER A 93 -3.63 -7.38 -6.65
C SER A 93 -3.16 -6.84 -5.30
N LYS A 94 -3.77 -7.27 -4.19
CA LYS A 94 -3.46 -6.76 -2.84
C LYS A 94 -3.54 -7.88 -1.83
N VAL A 95 -2.54 -7.92 -0.94
CA VAL A 95 -2.50 -8.83 0.21
C VAL A 95 -2.37 -8.00 1.48
N LEU A 96 -3.27 -8.22 2.42
CA LEU A 96 -3.31 -7.59 3.73
C LEU A 96 -2.99 -8.64 4.78
N PHE A 97 -2.00 -8.38 5.62
CA PHE A 97 -1.58 -9.28 6.69
C PHE A 97 -1.13 -8.48 7.92
N ALA A 98 -1.23 -9.12 9.08
CA ALA A 98 -0.75 -8.59 10.35
C ALA A 98 0.60 -9.23 10.68
N THR A 99 1.59 -8.39 11.03
CA THR A 99 2.93 -8.80 11.46
C THR A 99 2.99 -9.15 12.95
N GLY A 100 2.00 -8.72 13.73
CA GLY A 100 2.00 -8.87 15.20
C GLY A 100 3.05 -8.02 15.92
N LYS A 101 3.77 -7.15 15.20
CA LYS A 101 4.76 -6.23 15.76
C LYS A 101 4.06 -4.95 16.21
N LEU A 102 4.39 -4.50 17.43
CA LEU A 102 3.80 -3.30 18.05
C LEU A 102 4.65 -2.05 17.82
N SER A 103 5.97 -2.21 17.64
CA SER A 103 6.86 -1.11 17.28
C SER A 103 6.91 -0.99 15.77
N VAL A 104 6.76 0.24 15.27
CA VAL A 104 6.74 0.51 13.83
C VAL A 104 8.17 0.55 13.28
N LEU A 105 9.00 1.50 13.72
CA LEU A 105 10.43 1.53 13.40
C LEU A 105 11.27 1.15 14.63
N PRO A 106 12.33 0.34 14.48
CA PRO A 106 12.86 -0.25 13.23
C PRO A 106 12.27 -1.62 12.87
N ASP A 107 11.45 -2.21 13.74
CA ASP A 107 11.07 -3.62 13.68
C ASP A 107 10.31 -4.01 12.39
N VAL A 108 9.41 -3.16 11.90
CA VAL A 108 8.62 -3.47 10.68
C VAL A 108 9.51 -3.40 9.44
N GLN A 109 10.46 -2.47 9.39
CA GLN A 109 11.35 -2.33 8.24
C GLN A 109 12.32 -3.50 8.13
N ILE A 110 12.91 -3.92 9.26
CA ILE A 110 13.79 -5.11 9.31
C ILE A 110 12.97 -6.35 8.95
N PHE A 111 11.77 -6.48 9.51
CA PHE A 111 10.86 -7.57 9.17
C PHE A 111 10.54 -7.61 7.67
N TRP A 112 10.26 -6.46 7.05
CA TRP A 112 9.96 -6.35 5.63
C TRP A 112 11.16 -6.79 4.78
N GLN A 113 12.37 -6.33 5.10
CA GLN A 113 13.59 -6.74 4.40
C GLN A 113 13.81 -8.24 4.47
N THR A 114 13.71 -8.84 5.67
CA THR A 114 13.82 -10.30 5.85
C THR A 114 12.73 -11.05 5.11
N LEU A 115 11.50 -10.52 5.08
CA LEU A 115 10.41 -11.12 4.32
C LEU A 115 10.73 -11.11 2.82
N CYS A 116 11.21 -9.99 2.27
CA CYS A 116 11.61 -9.89 0.87
C CYS A 116 12.72 -10.88 0.50
N GLU A 117 13.76 -11.01 1.33
CA GLU A 117 14.80 -12.04 1.15
C GLU A 117 14.21 -13.46 1.14
N ASN A 118 13.30 -13.75 2.07
CA ASN A 118 12.63 -15.05 2.13
C ASN A 118 11.73 -15.33 0.91
N LEU A 119 11.11 -14.32 0.32
CA LEU A 119 10.35 -14.46 -0.92
C LEU A 119 11.26 -14.67 -2.13
N GLN A 120 12.36 -13.94 -2.24
CA GLN A 120 13.32 -14.08 -3.34
C GLN A 120 13.92 -15.50 -3.39
N ASN A 121 14.10 -16.15 -2.24
CA ASN A 121 14.54 -17.55 -2.16
C ASN A 121 13.54 -18.55 -2.77
N VAL A 122 12.27 -18.15 -2.98
CA VAL A 122 11.23 -18.98 -3.60
C VAL A 122 11.10 -18.59 -5.06
N ARG A 123 11.74 -19.36 -5.97
CA ARG A 123 11.79 -19.02 -7.41
C ARG A 123 10.46 -18.58 -8.06
N PRO A 124 9.30 -19.22 -7.81
CA PRO A 124 8.05 -18.75 -8.41
C PRO A 124 7.55 -17.39 -7.90
N LEU A 125 8.07 -16.90 -6.77
CA LEU A 125 7.73 -15.61 -6.17
C LEU A 125 8.76 -14.52 -6.50
N GLU A 126 9.93 -14.86 -7.01
CA GLU A 126 10.96 -13.91 -7.43
C GLU A 126 10.41 -12.79 -8.35
N PRO A 127 9.56 -13.06 -9.35
CA PRO A 127 9.04 -12.02 -10.24
C PRO A 127 8.09 -11.02 -9.57
N LEU A 128 7.61 -11.29 -8.34
CA LEU A 128 6.75 -10.35 -7.61
C LEU A 128 7.52 -9.11 -7.14
N ALA A 129 8.86 -9.15 -7.12
CA ALA A 129 9.73 -8.00 -6.89
C ALA A 129 9.30 -7.08 -5.73
N LEU A 130 8.86 -7.65 -4.59
CA LEU A 130 8.39 -6.88 -3.42
C LEU A 130 9.48 -6.01 -2.75
N GLY A 131 10.67 -5.92 -3.34
CA GLY A 131 11.77 -5.09 -2.84
C GLY A 131 11.54 -3.58 -3.01
N ASP A 132 10.59 -3.17 -3.87
CA ASP A 132 10.29 -1.76 -4.08
C ASP A 132 9.57 -1.17 -2.87
N ALA A 133 9.97 0.05 -2.47
CA ALA A 133 9.36 0.77 -1.36
C ALA A 133 7.85 1.02 -1.58
N GLU A 134 7.42 1.12 -2.83
CA GLU A 134 6.02 1.27 -3.23
C GLU A 134 5.16 0.03 -2.91
N CYS A 135 5.76 -1.15 -2.77
CA CYS A 135 5.04 -2.36 -2.38
C CYS A 135 4.54 -2.31 -0.92
N LEU A 136 5.15 -1.47 -0.08
CA LEU A 136 4.75 -1.23 1.31
C LEU A 136 4.07 0.15 1.45
N ALA A 137 3.17 0.49 0.53
CA ALA A 137 2.55 1.81 0.49
C ALA A 137 1.65 2.14 1.71
N GLU A 138 0.98 1.14 2.30
CA GLU A 138 -0.03 1.37 3.33
C GLU A 138 0.29 0.59 4.61
N LEU A 139 0.81 1.29 5.63
CA LEU A 139 0.98 0.75 6.98
C LEU A 139 -0.14 1.22 7.89
N TYR A 140 -0.69 0.29 8.67
CA TYR A 140 -1.75 0.59 9.65
C TYR A 140 -1.39 0.04 11.03
N TYR A 141 -1.59 0.86 12.06
CA TYR A 141 -1.41 0.46 13.46
C TYR A 141 -2.54 -0.44 13.93
N GLY A 142 -3.77 -0.13 13.50
CA GLY A 142 -4.94 -0.94 13.73
C GLY A 142 -5.88 -0.86 12.55
N ILE A 143 -6.55 -1.96 12.23
CA ILE A 143 -7.50 -2.04 11.13
C ILE A 143 -8.79 -2.75 11.58
N SER A 144 -9.92 -2.22 11.13
CA SER A 144 -11.21 -2.87 11.13
C SER A 144 -11.53 -3.22 9.68
N TRP A 145 -11.47 -4.50 9.35
CA TRP A 145 -11.62 -4.97 7.97
C TRP A 145 -12.88 -5.85 7.83
N LEU A 146 -13.77 -5.48 6.91
CA LEU A 146 -14.88 -6.34 6.49
C LEU A 146 -14.65 -6.84 5.06
N ASP A 147 -14.45 -5.91 4.13
CA ASP A 147 -14.19 -6.20 2.71
C ASP A 147 -13.44 -5.03 2.05
N PRO A 148 -12.97 -5.15 0.79
CA PRO A 148 -12.20 -4.09 0.12
C PRO A 148 -12.91 -2.73 -0.01
N SER A 149 -14.25 -2.69 0.10
CA SER A 149 -15.07 -1.47 0.06
C SER A 149 -15.54 -1.01 1.44
N ASN A 150 -15.26 -1.78 2.50
CA ASN A 150 -15.73 -1.59 3.85
C ASN A 150 -14.60 -1.87 4.85
N TRP A 151 -13.87 -0.83 5.21
CA TRP A 151 -12.73 -0.90 6.13
C TRP A 151 -12.50 0.42 6.85
N ALA A 152 -11.80 0.36 7.98
CA ALA A 152 -11.24 1.51 8.67
C ALA A 152 -9.84 1.18 9.18
N GLY A 153 -8.90 2.11 9.12
CA GLY A 153 -7.51 1.92 9.53
C GLY A 153 -6.94 3.17 10.20
N VAL A 154 -6.06 2.97 11.18
CA VAL A 154 -5.24 4.03 11.78
C VAL A 154 -3.89 4.03 11.05
N PRO A 155 -3.63 5.00 10.16
CA PRO A 155 -2.44 4.98 9.32
C PRO A 155 -1.18 5.27 10.12
N ILE A 156 -0.07 4.72 9.64
CA ILE A 156 1.27 4.97 10.12
C ILE A 156 2.01 5.75 9.03
N ASP A 157 2.73 6.79 9.42
CA ASP A 157 3.65 7.45 8.51
C ASP A 157 4.85 6.52 8.23
N GLY A 158 5.00 6.07 6.99
CA GLY A 158 6.08 5.17 6.58
C GLY A 158 7.48 5.77 6.69
N SER A 159 7.60 7.11 6.72
CA SER A 159 8.88 7.80 6.83
C SER A 159 9.34 7.98 8.27
N THR A 160 8.44 8.41 9.16
CA THR A 160 8.77 8.70 10.57
C THR A 160 8.42 7.56 11.51
N GLY A 161 7.58 6.61 11.08
CA GLY A 161 7.06 5.53 11.91
C GLY A 161 6.00 5.95 12.93
N ASN A 162 5.59 7.21 12.90
CA ASN A 162 4.61 7.74 13.84
C ASN A 162 3.19 7.31 13.46
N VAL A 163 2.41 6.96 14.49
CA VAL A 163 1.00 6.65 14.32
C VAL A 163 0.22 7.94 14.12
N ILE A 164 -0.48 8.07 13.00
CA ILE A 164 -1.37 9.19 12.72
C ILE A 164 -2.73 8.86 13.35
N TRP A 165 -3.05 9.48 14.48
CA TRP A 165 -4.27 9.25 15.25
C TRP A 165 -5.56 9.83 14.62
N LYS A 166 -5.67 9.71 13.29
CA LYS A 166 -6.81 10.07 12.48
C LYS A 166 -7.19 8.85 11.64
N ALA A 167 -8.28 8.19 12.00
CA ALA A 167 -8.74 7.02 11.27
C ALA A 167 -9.11 7.38 9.82
N GLN A 168 -8.55 6.64 8.87
CA GLN A 168 -9.05 6.59 7.50
C GLN A 168 -10.12 5.50 7.42
N SER A 169 -11.22 5.77 6.72
CA SER A 169 -12.27 4.77 6.57
C SER A 169 -12.97 4.88 5.23
N CYS A 170 -13.42 3.74 4.73
CA CYS A 170 -14.27 3.60 3.57
C CYS A 170 -15.42 2.66 3.98
N TRP A 171 -16.65 3.15 3.96
CA TRP A 171 -17.84 2.37 4.33
C TRP A 171 -18.89 2.48 3.24
N LYS A 172 -18.72 1.77 2.11
CA LYS A 172 -19.72 1.77 1.04
C LYS A 172 -21.08 1.24 1.49
N MET A 173 -21.12 0.40 2.53
CA MET A 173 -22.39 -0.04 3.13
C MET A 173 -23.23 1.14 3.65
N ALA A 174 -22.58 2.26 4.04
CA ALA A 174 -23.27 3.44 4.54
C ALA A 174 -24.14 4.10 3.45
N ASP A 175 -23.76 3.97 2.18
CA ASP A 175 -24.50 4.54 1.05
C ASP A 175 -25.88 3.89 0.87
N PHE A 176 -26.03 2.64 1.34
CA PHE A 176 -27.28 1.91 1.32
C PHE A 176 -28.17 2.18 2.54
N LEU A 177 -27.66 2.92 3.53
CA LEU A 177 -28.43 3.31 4.71
C LEU A 177 -29.17 4.65 4.49
N PRO A 178 -30.26 4.89 5.26
CA PRO A 178 -30.92 6.19 5.27
C PRO A 178 -29.93 7.34 5.59
N PRO A 179 -30.01 8.50 4.91
CA PRO A 179 -29.07 9.61 5.12
C PRO A 179 -28.90 10.04 6.58
N ALA A 180 -29.96 9.93 7.38
CA ALA A 180 -29.95 10.30 8.80
C ALA A 180 -29.01 9.44 9.67
N VAL A 181 -28.73 8.19 9.30
CA VAL A 181 -27.91 7.27 10.12
C VAL A 181 -26.49 7.07 9.60
N ARG A 182 -26.18 7.55 8.39
CA ARG A 182 -24.84 7.40 7.79
C ARG A 182 -23.74 8.05 8.65
N PRO A 183 -23.90 9.29 9.14
CA PRO A 183 -22.88 9.91 9.98
C PRO A 183 -22.66 9.14 11.27
N SER A 184 -23.73 8.60 11.87
CA SER A 184 -23.66 7.81 13.10
C SER A 184 -22.84 6.52 12.89
N LEU A 185 -23.08 5.79 11.79
CA LEU A 185 -22.29 4.59 11.48
C LEU A 185 -20.81 4.91 11.38
N ILE A 186 -20.45 5.93 10.60
CA ILE A 186 -19.05 6.32 10.36
C ILE A 186 -18.38 6.75 11.67
N LEU A 187 -19.08 7.54 12.49
CA LEU A 187 -18.60 7.99 13.79
C LEU A 187 -18.34 6.81 14.72
N TYR A 188 -19.33 5.93 14.91
CA TYR A 188 -19.20 4.78 15.82
C TYR A 188 -18.13 3.80 15.34
N ALA A 189 -18.03 3.54 14.03
CA ALA A 189 -16.97 2.70 13.48
C ALA A 189 -15.58 3.30 13.74
N GLY A 190 -15.45 4.62 13.60
CA GLY A 190 -14.22 5.34 13.92
C GLY A 190 -13.85 5.29 15.41
N GLU A 191 -14.82 5.51 16.30
CA GLU A 191 -14.63 5.43 17.76
C GLU A 191 -14.27 4.02 18.22
N LEU A 192 -14.94 3.00 17.68
CA LEU A 192 -14.68 1.60 17.97
C LEU A 192 -13.24 1.20 17.60
N LEU A 193 -12.70 1.77 16.52
CA LEU A 193 -11.32 1.54 16.12
C LEU A 193 -10.35 2.37 16.97
N LEU A 194 -10.57 3.68 17.10
CA LEU A 194 -9.60 4.58 17.74
C LEU A 194 -9.48 4.36 19.25
N GLY A 195 -10.57 4.07 19.96
CA GLY A 195 -10.57 3.93 21.41
C GLY A 195 -9.58 2.87 21.91
N PRO A 196 -9.73 1.60 21.48
CA PRO A 196 -8.81 0.52 21.85
C PRO A 196 -7.37 0.80 21.40
N GLN A 197 -7.18 1.36 20.21
CA GLN A 197 -5.85 1.62 19.68
C GLN A 197 -5.10 2.71 20.44
N ARG A 198 -5.80 3.78 20.85
CA ARG A 198 -5.21 4.83 21.71
C ARG A 198 -4.79 4.29 23.06
N GLU A 199 -5.60 3.42 23.66
CA GLU A 199 -5.24 2.77 24.92
C GLU A 199 -4.04 1.83 24.75
N LEU A 200 -3.96 1.10 23.64
CA LEU A 200 -2.80 0.29 23.30
C LEU A 200 -1.54 1.16 23.14
N GLY A 201 -1.65 2.26 22.39
CA GLY A 201 -0.57 3.21 22.19
C GLY A 201 -0.08 3.87 23.49
N ARG A 202 -1.00 4.13 24.43
CA ARG A 202 -0.67 4.62 25.77
C ARG A 202 0.10 3.59 26.59
N ARG A 203 -0.27 2.31 26.53
CA ARG A 203 0.39 1.23 27.29
C ARG A 203 1.78 0.90 26.77
N TYR A 204 1.96 0.95 25.46
CA TYR A 204 3.23 0.59 24.80
C TYR A 204 4.08 1.80 24.40
N GLY A 205 3.73 3.02 24.85
CA GLY A 205 4.55 4.22 24.70
C GLY A 205 4.67 4.79 23.27
N THR A 206 3.79 4.37 22.34
CA THR A 206 3.75 4.88 20.95
C THR A 206 2.95 6.18 20.81
N SER A 207 2.32 6.65 21.88
CA SER A 207 1.59 7.91 21.90
C SER A 207 2.52 9.08 22.23
N THR A 208 3.19 9.63 21.22
CA THR A 208 3.59 11.05 21.29
C THR A 208 2.30 11.86 21.42
N GLN A 209 2.26 12.74 22.41
CA GLN A 209 1.10 13.48 22.91
C GLN A 209 0.19 14.01 21.78
N CYS A 210 -1.09 13.62 21.77
CA CYS A 210 -2.11 14.45 21.13
C CYS A 210 -2.20 15.74 21.95
N ALA A 211 -1.76 16.86 21.37
CA ALA A 211 -2.18 18.17 21.85
C ALA A 211 -3.72 18.20 21.86
N PRO A 212 -4.36 18.73 22.92
CA PRO A 212 -5.80 18.89 22.93
C PRO A 212 -6.21 19.81 21.77
N MET A 213 -7.30 19.46 21.09
CA MET A 213 -7.97 20.35 20.14
C MET A 213 -8.25 21.68 20.84
N GLU A 214 -7.54 22.74 20.46
CA GLU A 214 -8.07 24.09 20.63
C GLU A 214 -9.30 24.17 19.74
N VAL A 215 -10.47 24.15 20.39
CA VAL A 215 -11.71 24.59 19.78
C VAL A 215 -11.56 26.09 19.60
N THR A 216 -11.12 26.52 18.42
CA THR A 216 -11.29 27.91 17.99
C THR A 216 -12.80 28.11 17.80
N GLY A 217 -13.42 28.65 18.84
CA GLY A 217 -14.74 29.24 18.73
C GLY A 217 -14.61 30.51 17.91
N ASP A 218 -15.01 30.44 16.64
CA ASP A 218 -15.38 31.64 15.90
C ASP A 218 -16.81 32.00 16.33
N GLU A 219 -16.89 32.80 17.40
CA GLU A 219 -18.04 33.68 17.64
C GLU A 219 -17.96 34.80 16.59
N GLU A 220 -18.63 34.64 15.45
CA GLU A 220 -19.01 35.78 14.62
C GLU A 220 -20.19 36.49 15.31
N GLU A 221 -19.86 37.46 16.16
CA GLU A 221 -20.77 38.51 16.60
C GLU A 221 -21.30 39.26 15.38
N ALA A 222 -22.60 39.10 15.12
CA ALA A 222 -23.35 40.03 14.30
C ALA A 222 -23.72 41.26 15.16
N GLU A 223 -23.00 42.36 14.95
CA GLU A 223 -23.46 43.69 15.39
C GLU A 223 -23.47 44.69 14.21
N VAL A 224 -24.70 45.16 13.93
CA VAL A 224 -25.16 46.42 13.30
C VAL A 224 -24.92 46.65 11.81
#